data_AF-A0A5C6BLJ5-F1
#
_entry.id   AF-A0A5C6BLJ5-F1
#
_cell.length_a   1.000
_cell.length_b   1.000
_cell.length_c   1.000
_cell.angle_alpha   90.00
_cell.angle_beta   90.00
_cell.angle_gamma   90.00
#
_symmetry.space_group_name_H-M   'P 1'
#
loop_
_entity.id
_entity.type
_entity.pdbx_description
1 polymer ?
#
loop_
_entity_poly.entity_id
_entity_poly.type
_entity_poly.pdbx_seq_one_letter_code
_entity_poly.pdbx_strand_id
1 'polypeptide(L)'
;MAKLSKKTPRIDVDIYNESCALFVSNAKLRDHFVDNREGLQQAVSDRELIAVELDQDDGFVARVVLGDLSSKEKAEWIGRGSRRLDLSDKRLVVAGGSSYISEQLDDEFYEIIDVPKGEYLVTVYHHLPFINGLRITRLPEWNGFIPYYRETRSATKRMPDWLAEFADIDGEELSQDEKEYDEDQEMVAFVIQLQPVGPRQRESKLEDEIFLATELRVPRKCPLGIKPVGIKGPEKISGKELAEIEAADRKAHEERFSDKSDLAQHFGGLPHAILNQQFDLVEKHFVPSLRDRVAKYATTTFQQAREDAQEEDELPEIPGVNKVWRDGELAETTLPRWQRSWEDGNNLFDPESVTAKSYLGEIRCEFGDSKLYTNGEIDLYMMVDLLITDTPNGPLAAGIAVY
;
A
#
# COMPACT_ATOMS: atom_id res chain seq x y z
N MET A 1 14.59 -15.63 -16.97
CA MET A 1 15.66 -14.61 -17.07
C MET A 1 15.64 -13.91 -18.42
N ALA A 2 15.18 -12.66 -18.39
CA ALA A 2 15.22 -11.76 -19.52
C ALA A 2 16.63 -11.18 -19.74
N LYS A 3 16.92 -10.68 -20.96
CA LYS A 3 18.25 -10.16 -21.31
C LYS A 3 18.15 -8.84 -22.06
N LEU A 4 18.75 -7.80 -21.50
CA LEU A 4 18.89 -6.50 -22.14
C LEU A 4 20.17 -6.45 -22.98
N SER A 5 20.04 -5.93 -24.20
CA SER A 5 21.17 -5.75 -25.10
C SER A 5 20.91 -4.61 -26.08
N LYS A 6 21.91 -4.23 -26.88
CA LYS A 6 21.68 -3.28 -27.98
C LYS A 6 20.60 -3.75 -28.97
N LYS A 7 20.36 -5.06 -29.10
CA LYS A 7 19.33 -5.64 -29.98
C LYS A 7 17.95 -5.72 -29.31
N THR A 8 17.93 -5.83 -27.99
CA THR A 8 16.71 -5.88 -27.16
C THR A 8 16.88 -4.86 -26.05
N PRO A 9 16.71 -3.56 -26.35
CA PRO A 9 17.05 -2.50 -25.39
C PRO A 9 15.94 -2.24 -24.38
N ARG A 10 14.81 -2.95 -24.47
CA ARG A 10 13.63 -2.76 -23.62
C ARG A 10 12.99 -4.11 -23.28
N ILE A 11 12.56 -4.26 -22.04
CA ILE A 11 11.81 -5.42 -21.53
C ILE A 11 10.80 -4.89 -20.53
N ASP A 12 9.59 -5.46 -20.56
CA ASP A 12 8.54 -5.16 -19.60
C ASP A 12 8.35 -6.35 -18.68
N VAL A 13 8.28 -6.08 -17.39
CA VAL A 13 8.15 -7.06 -16.32
C VAL A 13 6.92 -6.72 -15.50
N ASP A 14 6.12 -7.74 -15.24
CA ASP A 14 4.97 -7.65 -14.33
C ASP A 14 5.44 -8.09 -12.94
N ILE A 15 5.19 -7.26 -11.94
CA ILE A 15 5.79 -7.37 -10.61
C ILE A 15 4.66 -7.27 -9.59
N TYR A 16 4.43 -8.36 -8.85
CA TYR A 16 3.63 -8.25 -7.63
C TYR A 16 4.37 -7.40 -6.61
N ASN A 17 3.60 -6.76 -5.75
CA ASN A 17 4.13 -5.86 -4.77
C ASN A 17 3.50 -6.18 -3.41
N GLU A 18 4.37 -6.42 -2.43
CA GLU A 18 3.97 -6.77 -1.05
C GLU A 18 4.20 -5.60 -0.10
N SER A 19 4.63 -4.46 -0.63
CA SER A 19 5.02 -3.31 0.17
C SER A 19 4.75 -2.01 -0.55
N CYS A 20 4.69 -0.91 0.18
CA CYS A 20 4.67 0.44 -0.41
C CYS A 20 6.06 0.86 -0.96
N ALA A 21 6.79 -0.03 -1.65
CA ALA A 21 8.12 0.26 -2.21
C ALA A 21 8.44 -0.51 -3.51
N LEU A 22 9.18 0.14 -4.42
CA LEU A 22 9.84 -0.47 -5.58
C LEU A 22 11.36 -0.51 -5.33
N PHE A 23 11.95 -1.71 -5.36
CA PHE A 23 13.38 -1.90 -5.21
C PHE A 23 14.03 -2.21 -6.57
N VAL A 24 15.13 -1.51 -6.86
CA VAL A 24 15.98 -1.74 -8.02
C VAL A 24 17.41 -1.97 -7.54
N SER A 25 17.89 -3.20 -7.64
CA SER A 25 19.15 -3.62 -7.03
C SER A 25 20.04 -4.45 -7.96
N ASN A 26 21.27 -4.70 -7.53
CA ASN A 26 22.06 -5.79 -8.09
C ASN A 26 21.70 -7.12 -7.40
N ALA A 27 21.99 -8.25 -8.06
CA ALA A 27 21.61 -9.56 -7.52
C ALA A 27 22.48 -10.00 -6.32
N LYS A 28 23.70 -9.49 -6.23
CA LYS A 28 24.62 -9.83 -5.14
C LYS A 28 24.22 -9.28 -3.79
N LEU A 29 23.44 -8.19 -3.75
CA LEU A 29 23.00 -7.55 -2.50
C LEU A 29 22.46 -8.59 -1.50
N ARG A 30 21.68 -9.55 -1.99
CA ARG A 30 21.09 -10.63 -1.18
C ARG A 30 22.11 -11.45 -0.39
N ASP A 31 23.32 -11.66 -0.92
CA ASP A 31 24.31 -12.52 -0.29
C ASP A 31 24.85 -11.95 1.04
N HIS A 32 24.68 -10.64 1.26
CA HIS A 32 25.23 -9.93 2.41
C HIS A 32 24.29 -8.88 3.01
N PHE A 33 23.03 -8.84 2.58
CA PHE A 33 22.04 -7.91 3.09
C PHE A 33 21.77 -8.18 4.58
N VAL A 34 21.64 -7.10 5.35
CA VAL A 34 21.21 -7.16 6.75
C VAL A 34 19.78 -6.65 6.79
N ASP A 35 18.86 -7.49 7.23
CA ASP A 35 17.42 -7.19 7.19
C ASP A 35 16.99 -6.23 8.30
N ASN A 36 17.41 -4.98 8.16
CA ASN A 36 17.03 -3.85 9.02
C ASN A 36 17.25 -2.52 8.29
N ARG A 37 16.89 -1.42 8.96
CA ARG A 37 17.03 -0.06 8.44
C ARG A 37 18.48 0.28 8.09
N GLU A 38 19.43 -0.07 8.96
CA GLU A 38 20.85 0.18 8.74
C GLU A 38 21.37 -0.56 7.50
N GLY A 39 20.91 -1.78 7.27
CA GLY A 39 21.24 -2.56 6.07
C GLY A 39 20.69 -1.93 4.79
N LEU A 40 19.45 -1.40 4.82
CA LEU A 40 18.89 -0.63 3.70
C LEU A 40 19.72 0.63 3.41
N GLN A 41 20.04 1.40 4.46
CA GLN A 41 20.87 2.62 4.33
C GLN A 41 22.25 2.28 3.75
N GLN A 42 22.87 1.20 4.23
CA GLN A 42 24.17 0.75 3.75
C GLN A 42 24.08 0.32 2.27
N ALA A 43 23.09 -0.47 1.88
CA ALA A 43 22.89 -0.91 0.50
C ALA A 43 22.68 0.27 -0.47
N VAL A 44 21.93 1.29 -0.05
CA VAL A 44 21.69 2.51 -0.83
C VAL A 44 22.94 3.41 -0.89
N SER A 45 23.75 3.44 0.19
CA SER A 45 25.04 4.14 0.23
C SER A 45 26.07 3.48 -0.69
N ASP A 46 26.13 2.15 -0.67
CA ASP A 46 27.07 1.34 -1.46
C ASP A 46 26.67 1.19 -2.94
N ARG A 47 25.55 1.81 -3.33
CA ARG A 47 25.01 1.80 -4.71
C ARG A 47 24.63 0.40 -5.17
N GLU A 48 24.13 -0.42 -4.25
CA GLU A 48 23.63 -1.76 -4.52
C GLU A 48 22.10 -1.79 -4.60
N LEU A 49 21.44 -0.77 -4.04
CA LEU A 49 19.99 -0.62 -3.99
C LEU A 49 19.56 0.82 -4.34
N ILE A 50 18.46 0.92 -5.08
CA ILE A 50 17.64 2.10 -5.21
C ILE A 50 16.24 1.71 -4.72
N ALA A 51 15.78 2.36 -3.66
CA ALA A 51 14.42 2.20 -3.13
C ALA A 51 13.56 3.39 -3.57
N VAL A 52 12.36 3.13 -4.06
CA VAL A 52 11.37 4.14 -4.43
C VAL A 52 10.13 3.90 -3.60
N GLU A 53 9.70 4.90 -2.83
CA GLU A 53 8.46 4.83 -2.05
C GLU A 53 7.24 4.86 -2.99
N LEU A 54 6.27 4.00 -2.71
CA LEU A 54 5.00 3.88 -3.40
C LEU A 54 3.86 4.32 -2.48
N ASP A 55 2.80 4.91 -3.03
CA ASP A 55 1.63 5.33 -2.25
C ASP A 55 0.67 4.18 -1.90
N GLN A 56 0.84 2.99 -2.51
CA GLN A 56 0.03 1.78 -2.37
C GLN A 56 0.90 0.54 -2.64
N ASP A 57 0.38 -0.65 -2.34
CA ASP A 57 1.03 -1.94 -2.52
C ASP A 57 0.54 -2.73 -3.75
N ASP A 58 -0.23 -2.13 -4.68
CA ASP A 58 -0.68 -2.82 -5.90
C ASP A 58 0.49 -3.34 -6.78
N GLY A 59 0.29 -4.49 -7.43
CA GLY A 59 1.23 -5.03 -8.42
C GLY A 59 1.31 -4.16 -9.68
N PHE A 60 2.47 -4.07 -10.33
CA PHE A 60 2.72 -3.12 -11.42
C PHE A 60 3.54 -3.67 -12.58
N VAL A 61 3.34 -3.07 -13.77
CA VAL A 61 4.23 -3.28 -14.90
C VAL A 61 5.37 -2.25 -14.90
N ALA A 62 6.60 -2.72 -14.79
CA ALA A 62 7.81 -1.92 -14.95
C ALA A 62 8.50 -2.19 -16.28
N ARG A 63 8.88 -1.13 -17.00
CA ARG A 63 9.70 -1.22 -18.21
C ARG A 63 11.16 -0.92 -17.91
N VAL A 64 12.05 -1.85 -18.19
CA VAL A 64 13.50 -1.64 -18.09
C VAL A 64 14.08 -1.29 -19.44
N VAL A 65 14.77 -0.14 -19.54
CA VAL A 65 15.34 0.40 -20.78
C VAL A 65 16.85 0.56 -20.67
N LEU A 66 17.60 -0.11 -21.55
CA LEU A 66 19.03 0.14 -21.74
C LEU A 66 19.25 1.16 -22.87
N GLY A 67 19.63 2.39 -22.50
CA GLY A 67 19.91 3.47 -23.46
C GLY A 67 18.83 4.55 -23.51
N ASP A 68 18.46 4.99 -24.72
CA ASP A 68 17.56 6.13 -24.90
C ASP A 68 16.09 5.76 -24.73
N LEU A 69 15.35 6.58 -23.98
CA LEU A 69 13.89 6.54 -23.92
C LEU A 69 13.23 6.92 -25.26
N SER A 70 12.04 6.36 -25.48
CA SER A 70 11.15 6.74 -26.58
C SER A 70 10.60 8.15 -26.38
N SER A 71 10.07 8.75 -27.45
CA SER A 71 9.45 10.07 -27.37
C SER A 71 8.26 10.10 -26.41
N LYS A 72 7.51 9.01 -26.27
CA LYS A 72 6.36 8.92 -25.36
C LYS A 72 6.81 8.83 -23.90
N GLU A 73 7.78 7.96 -23.61
CA GLU A 73 8.40 7.81 -22.29
C GLU A 73 8.97 9.17 -21.79
N LYS A 74 9.69 9.89 -22.65
CA LYS A 74 10.21 11.24 -22.32
C LYS A 74 9.11 12.28 -22.10
N ALA A 75 7.98 12.16 -22.79
CA ALA A 75 6.94 13.18 -22.78
C ALA A 75 5.98 13.01 -21.59
N GLU A 76 5.66 11.78 -21.19
CA GLU A 76 4.52 11.47 -20.31
C GLU A 76 4.90 11.15 -18.85
N TRP A 77 6.18 11.20 -18.46
CA TRP A 77 6.57 10.97 -17.05
C TRP A 77 6.12 12.13 -16.16
N ILE A 78 5.76 11.80 -14.92
CA ILE A 78 5.23 12.71 -13.90
C ILE A 78 6.14 12.84 -12.68
N GLY A 79 6.88 11.78 -12.35
CA GLY A 79 7.89 11.75 -11.31
C GLY A 79 9.20 11.24 -11.89
N ARG A 80 10.34 11.75 -11.43
CA ARG A 80 11.66 11.25 -11.83
C ARG A 80 12.69 11.34 -10.71
N GLY A 81 13.38 10.24 -10.46
CA GLY A 81 14.57 10.21 -9.62
C GLY A 81 15.71 9.48 -10.31
N SER A 82 16.96 9.84 -10.02
CA SER A 82 18.12 9.15 -10.58
C SER A 82 19.20 8.90 -9.55
N ARG A 83 19.82 7.73 -9.59
CA ARG A 83 20.91 7.36 -8.67
C ARG A 83 21.85 6.37 -9.35
N ARG A 84 23.09 6.31 -8.89
CA ARG A 84 24.03 5.29 -9.39
C ARG A 84 23.71 3.91 -8.81
N LEU A 85 23.91 2.89 -9.63
CA LEU A 85 23.82 1.49 -9.25
C LEU A 85 25.03 0.73 -9.83
N ASP A 86 25.73 -0.04 -9.01
CA ASP A 86 26.79 -0.96 -9.47
C ASP A 86 26.18 -2.29 -9.91
N LEU A 87 26.26 -2.56 -11.21
CA LEU A 87 25.83 -3.80 -11.85
C LEU A 87 27.06 -4.60 -12.31
N SER A 88 28.06 -4.71 -11.43
CA SER A 88 29.31 -5.43 -11.69
C SER A 88 29.13 -6.95 -11.82
N ASP A 89 28.01 -7.46 -11.32
CA ASP A 89 27.54 -8.85 -11.37
C ASP A 89 26.73 -9.20 -12.63
N LYS A 90 26.43 -8.20 -13.48
CA LYS A 90 25.65 -8.33 -14.73
C LYS A 90 24.16 -8.64 -14.51
N ARG A 91 23.62 -8.46 -13.31
CA ARG A 91 22.23 -8.77 -13.00
C ARG A 91 21.56 -7.60 -12.32
N LEU A 92 20.53 -7.08 -12.98
CA LEU A 92 19.60 -6.13 -12.40
C LEU A 92 18.44 -6.90 -11.81
N VAL A 93 18.01 -6.53 -10.62
CA VAL A 93 16.79 -7.02 -9.99
C VAL A 93 15.80 -5.88 -9.87
N VAL A 94 14.55 -6.14 -10.23
CA VAL A 94 13.41 -5.25 -10.02
C VAL A 94 12.43 -6.01 -9.13
N ALA A 95 12.08 -5.44 -7.99
CA ALA A 95 11.21 -6.09 -7.01
C ALA A 95 10.16 -5.13 -6.46
N GLY A 96 8.95 -5.64 -6.19
CA GLY A 96 7.96 -4.98 -5.36
C GLY A 96 8.31 -5.26 -3.90
N GLY A 97 8.97 -4.31 -3.25
CA GLY A 97 9.40 -4.42 -1.87
C GLY A 97 10.70 -5.17 -1.62
N SER A 98 10.76 -5.76 -0.43
CA SER A 98 11.93 -6.46 0.11
C SER A 98 12.01 -7.94 -0.27
N SER A 99 11.01 -8.50 -0.95
CA SER A 99 10.91 -9.91 -1.38
C SER A 99 12.21 -10.54 -1.87
N TYR A 100 13.00 -9.81 -2.66
CA TYR A 100 14.26 -10.34 -3.19
C TYR A 100 15.37 -10.51 -2.12
N ILE A 101 15.36 -9.64 -1.11
CA ILE A 101 16.40 -9.56 -0.07
C ILE A 101 15.94 -10.11 1.28
N SER A 102 14.64 -10.41 1.44
CA SER A 102 14.07 -11.06 2.61
C SER A 102 14.32 -12.57 2.59
N GLU A 103 14.08 -13.24 3.73
CA GLU A 103 14.24 -14.71 3.83
C GLU A 103 13.16 -15.49 3.06
N GLN A 104 12.01 -14.86 2.81
CA GLN A 104 10.87 -15.46 2.12
C GLN A 104 10.97 -15.18 0.63
N LEU A 105 11.53 -16.14 -0.10
CA LEU A 105 11.61 -16.08 -1.55
C LEU A 105 10.28 -16.46 -2.17
N ASP A 106 9.60 -15.46 -2.69
CA ASP A 106 8.54 -15.65 -3.65
C ASP A 106 8.94 -14.99 -4.98
N ASP A 107 9.02 -15.81 -6.03
CA ASP A 107 9.52 -15.41 -7.34
C ASP A 107 8.52 -14.57 -8.14
N GLU A 108 7.30 -14.37 -7.63
CA GLU A 108 6.31 -13.49 -8.23
C GLU A 108 6.54 -11.99 -7.93
N PHE A 109 7.30 -11.67 -6.88
CA PHE A 109 7.53 -10.28 -6.44
C PHE A 109 8.81 -9.65 -7.02
N TYR A 110 9.59 -10.38 -7.83
CA TYR A 110 10.79 -9.83 -8.45
C TYR A 110 11.12 -10.47 -9.81
N GLU A 111 11.84 -9.73 -10.66
CA GLU A 111 12.43 -10.27 -11.89
C GLU A 111 13.92 -9.96 -11.97
N ILE A 112 14.70 -10.96 -12.40
CA ILE A 112 16.15 -10.84 -12.62
C ILE A 112 16.45 -10.70 -14.11
N ILE A 113 17.13 -9.62 -14.46
CA ILE A 113 17.42 -9.22 -15.83
C ILE A 113 18.93 -9.19 -16.07
N ASP A 114 19.39 -9.94 -17.07
CA ASP A 114 20.78 -9.90 -17.51
C ASP A 114 21.08 -8.55 -18.20
N VAL A 115 22.08 -7.85 -17.70
CA VAL A 115 22.54 -6.54 -18.19
C VAL A 115 24.06 -6.55 -18.45
N PRO A 116 24.59 -5.69 -19.34
CA PRO A 116 26.03 -5.57 -19.49
C PRO A 116 26.69 -5.11 -18.18
N LYS A 117 27.87 -5.63 -17.87
CA LYS A 117 28.64 -5.23 -16.68
C LYS A 117 28.95 -3.73 -16.70
N GLY A 118 28.74 -3.05 -15.58
CA GLY A 118 29.20 -1.68 -15.39
C GLY A 118 28.48 -0.95 -14.27
N GLU A 119 28.91 0.28 -14.02
CA GLU A 119 28.19 1.24 -13.17
C GLU A 119 27.24 2.04 -14.05
N TYR A 120 25.99 2.20 -13.60
CA TYR A 120 24.94 2.90 -14.35
C TYR A 120 24.37 4.03 -13.52
N LEU A 121 24.06 5.15 -14.17
CA LEU A 121 23.02 6.04 -13.67
C LEU A 121 21.68 5.41 -14.03
N VAL A 122 20.97 4.94 -13.02
CA VAL A 122 19.61 4.44 -13.14
C VAL A 122 18.65 5.59 -12.87
N THR A 123 17.72 5.82 -13.78
CA THR A 123 16.66 6.81 -13.61
C THR A 123 15.31 6.10 -13.59
N VAL A 124 14.56 6.27 -12.50
CA VAL A 124 13.21 5.75 -12.35
C VAL A 124 12.23 6.87 -12.68
N TYR A 125 11.38 6.62 -13.67
CA TYR A 125 10.30 7.52 -14.09
C TYR A 125 8.97 6.96 -13.65
N HIS A 126 8.16 7.78 -13.00
CA HIS A 126 6.78 7.45 -12.66
C HIS A 126 5.88 7.91 -13.81
N HIS A 127 4.93 7.09 -14.21
CA HIS A 127 3.92 7.42 -15.20
C HIS A 127 2.53 7.43 -14.57
N LEU A 128 1.68 8.31 -15.10
CA LEU A 128 0.44 8.72 -14.44
C LEU A 128 -0.64 7.64 -14.24
N PRO A 129 -0.78 6.58 -15.06
CA PRO A 129 -1.84 5.62 -14.82
C PRO A 129 -1.41 4.60 -13.75
N PHE A 130 -0.91 5.02 -12.58
CA PHE A 130 -0.51 4.07 -11.54
C PHE A 130 -0.32 4.69 -10.15
N ILE A 131 -0.02 3.88 -9.13
CA ILE A 131 0.10 4.17 -7.68
C ILE A 131 0.59 5.58 -7.33
N ASN A 132 1.73 6.02 -7.86
CA ASN A 132 2.30 7.35 -7.56
C ASN A 132 1.72 8.49 -8.41
N GLY A 133 0.72 8.19 -9.23
CA GLY A 133 0.03 9.07 -10.16
C GLY A 133 -0.63 10.24 -9.44
N LEU A 134 -1.24 9.96 -8.30
CA LEU A 134 -1.92 10.95 -7.48
C LEU A 134 -0.98 11.99 -6.87
N ARG A 135 0.34 11.77 -6.86
CA ARG A 135 1.28 12.79 -6.36
C ARG A 135 1.22 14.09 -7.15
N ILE A 136 0.82 14.07 -8.43
CA ILE A 136 0.68 15.31 -9.20
C ILE A 136 -0.48 16.18 -8.70
N THR A 137 -1.47 15.60 -8.00
CA THR A 137 -2.60 16.36 -7.46
C THR A 137 -2.19 17.28 -6.31
N ARG A 138 -1.02 17.01 -5.70
CA ARG A 138 -0.40 17.84 -4.66
C ARG A 138 0.30 19.08 -5.21
N LEU A 139 0.41 19.23 -6.54
CA LEU A 139 1.05 20.38 -7.16
C LEU A 139 0.11 21.60 -7.14
N PRO A 140 0.59 22.82 -6.80
CA PRO A 140 -0.26 24.01 -6.72
C PRO A 140 -0.99 24.38 -8.02
N GLU A 141 -0.44 24.00 -9.16
CA GLU A 141 -1.01 24.24 -10.49
C GLU A 141 -2.04 23.18 -10.93
N TRP A 142 -2.30 22.16 -10.11
CA TRP A 142 -3.21 21.07 -10.47
C TRP A 142 -4.67 21.50 -10.44
N ASN A 143 -5.40 21.20 -11.52
CA ASN A 143 -6.78 21.62 -11.75
C ASN A 143 -7.75 20.47 -12.06
N GLY A 144 -7.36 19.23 -11.75
CA GLY A 144 -8.16 18.03 -12.01
C GLY A 144 -7.76 17.31 -13.29
N PHE A 145 -7.96 15.99 -13.28
CA PHE A 145 -7.54 15.11 -14.38
C PHE A 145 -8.32 15.35 -15.67
N ILE A 146 -9.64 15.55 -15.57
CA ILE A 146 -10.52 15.72 -16.72
C ILE A 146 -10.37 17.09 -17.37
N PRO A 147 -10.34 18.22 -16.63
CA PRO A 147 -9.98 19.51 -17.21
C PRO A 147 -8.63 19.46 -17.94
N TYR A 148 -7.62 18.83 -17.33
CA TYR A 148 -6.29 18.66 -17.93
C TYR A 148 -6.32 17.84 -19.23
N TYR A 149 -7.09 16.75 -19.27
CA TYR A 149 -7.30 15.96 -20.48
C TYR A 149 -7.95 16.78 -21.59
N ARG A 150 -9.09 17.41 -21.30
CA ARG A 150 -9.88 18.19 -22.26
C ARG A 150 -9.10 19.38 -22.81
N GLU A 151 -8.28 20.03 -21.99
CA GLU A 151 -7.44 21.16 -22.42
C GLU A 151 -6.30 20.70 -23.36
N THR A 152 -5.66 19.58 -23.05
CA THR A 152 -4.39 19.22 -23.70
C THR A 152 -4.51 18.15 -24.79
N ARG A 153 -5.69 17.54 -24.93
CA ARG A 153 -6.00 16.53 -25.94
C ARG A 153 -7.15 17.01 -26.83
N SER A 154 -7.11 16.59 -28.09
CA SER A 154 -8.19 16.89 -29.04
C SER A 154 -9.44 16.11 -28.65
N ALA A 155 -10.63 16.72 -28.76
CA ALA A 155 -11.92 16.08 -28.50
C ALA A 155 -12.15 14.77 -29.27
N THR A 156 -11.40 14.52 -30.35
CA THR A 156 -11.47 13.29 -31.14
C THR A 156 -10.64 12.13 -30.59
N LYS A 157 -9.91 12.31 -29.49
CA LYS A 157 -9.16 11.23 -28.85
C LYS A 157 -10.02 10.58 -27.78
N ARG A 158 -10.08 9.26 -27.84
CA ARG A 158 -10.70 8.42 -26.82
C ARG A 158 -9.99 8.59 -25.48
N MET A 159 -10.78 8.75 -24.42
CA MET A 159 -10.29 8.84 -23.05
C MET A 159 -9.71 7.48 -22.62
N PRO A 160 -8.52 7.43 -21.99
CA PRO A 160 -8.04 6.20 -21.38
C PRO A 160 -8.89 5.78 -20.18
N ASP A 161 -9.04 4.48 -19.95
CA ASP A 161 -9.90 3.95 -18.87
C ASP A 161 -9.48 4.40 -17.48
N TRP A 162 -8.18 4.37 -17.18
CA TRP A 162 -7.64 4.88 -15.91
C TRP A 162 -8.08 6.32 -15.61
N LEU A 163 -8.28 7.13 -16.65
CA LEU A 163 -8.70 8.51 -16.50
C LEU A 163 -10.19 8.62 -16.17
N ALA A 164 -10.99 7.68 -16.65
CA ALA A 164 -12.41 7.60 -16.33
C ALA A 164 -12.65 7.13 -14.90
N GLU A 165 -11.83 6.19 -14.40
CA GLU A 165 -11.86 5.79 -12.98
C GLU A 165 -11.62 7.00 -12.07
N PHE A 166 -10.63 7.86 -12.39
CA PHE A 166 -10.44 9.11 -11.66
C PHE A 166 -11.60 10.09 -11.82
N ALA A 167 -12.24 10.15 -12.98
CA ALA A 167 -13.45 10.98 -13.17
C ALA A 167 -14.57 10.55 -12.21
N ASP A 168 -14.80 9.24 -12.10
CA ASP A 168 -15.82 8.68 -11.23
C ASP A 168 -15.51 8.94 -9.75
N ILE A 169 -14.24 8.82 -9.34
CA ILE A 169 -13.78 9.17 -7.98
C ILE A 169 -14.00 10.67 -7.69
N ASP A 170 -13.69 11.56 -8.65
CA ASP A 170 -13.87 13.01 -8.52
C ASP A 170 -15.35 13.44 -8.65
N GLY A 171 -16.27 12.52 -8.96
CA GLY A 171 -17.68 12.81 -9.19
C GLY A 171 -17.95 13.60 -10.47
N GLU A 172 -17.04 13.55 -11.45
CA GLU A 172 -17.17 14.23 -12.73
C GLU A 172 -18.03 13.41 -13.72
N GLU A 173 -19.08 14.03 -14.25
CA GLU A 173 -19.90 13.39 -15.29
C GLU A 173 -19.16 13.36 -16.65
N LEU A 174 -18.84 12.15 -17.10
CA LEU A 174 -18.38 11.89 -18.47
C LEU A 174 -19.55 11.82 -19.45
N SER A 175 -19.37 12.38 -20.65
CA SER A 175 -20.33 12.24 -21.75
C SER A 175 -20.40 10.80 -22.27
N GLN A 176 -21.49 10.42 -22.96
CA GLN A 176 -21.62 9.06 -23.51
C GLN A 176 -20.48 8.69 -24.47
N ASP A 177 -19.99 9.63 -25.26
CA ASP A 177 -18.86 9.42 -26.18
C ASP A 177 -17.52 9.25 -25.44
N GLU A 178 -17.41 9.73 -24.19
CA GLU A 178 -16.24 9.56 -23.32
C GLU A 178 -16.26 8.23 -22.54
N LYS A 179 -17.40 7.52 -22.50
CA LYS A 179 -17.61 6.26 -21.75
C LYS A 179 -17.33 4.99 -22.55
N GLU A 180 -16.91 5.09 -23.81
CA GLU A 180 -16.43 3.89 -24.50
C GLU A 180 -15.07 3.50 -23.91
N TYR A 181 -15.00 2.43 -23.11
CA TYR A 181 -13.77 1.94 -22.45
C TYR A 181 -13.00 0.90 -23.29
N ASP A 182 -11.67 0.99 -23.33
CA ASP A 182 -10.78 -0.04 -23.91
C ASP A 182 -10.36 -1.01 -22.80
N GLU A 183 -11.34 -1.80 -22.33
CA GLU A 183 -11.20 -2.67 -21.16
C GLU A 183 -9.90 -3.49 -21.20
N ASP A 184 -9.27 -3.63 -20.03
CA ASP A 184 -8.19 -4.57 -19.71
C ASP A 184 -6.79 -4.30 -20.31
N GLN A 185 -6.39 -3.03 -20.44
CA GLN A 185 -5.01 -2.74 -20.84
C GLN A 185 -4.13 -2.34 -19.66
N GLU A 186 -3.30 -3.29 -19.23
CA GLU A 186 -2.14 -3.00 -18.39
C GLU A 186 -1.32 -1.85 -18.98
N MET A 187 -0.91 -0.92 -18.11
CA MET A 187 -0.08 0.21 -18.47
C MET A 187 1.25 0.13 -17.72
N VAL A 188 2.32 0.59 -18.35
CA VAL A 188 3.62 0.72 -17.71
C VAL A 188 3.54 1.83 -16.65
N ALA A 189 3.66 1.44 -15.39
CA ALA A 189 3.70 2.32 -14.23
C ALA A 189 5.06 3.01 -14.09
N PHE A 190 6.13 2.22 -14.24
CA PHE A 190 7.50 2.66 -14.03
C PHE A 190 8.34 2.43 -15.28
N VAL A 191 9.17 3.41 -15.62
CA VAL A 191 10.26 3.20 -16.59
C VAL A 191 11.59 3.31 -15.85
N ILE A 192 12.37 2.23 -15.86
CA ILE A 192 13.68 2.12 -15.24
C ILE A 192 14.73 2.23 -16.36
N GLN A 193 15.31 3.42 -16.52
CA GLN A 193 16.30 3.70 -17.55
C GLN A 193 17.72 3.49 -17.03
N LEU A 194 18.51 2.67 -17.73
CA LEU A 194 19.91 2.44 -17.47
C LEU A 194 20.76 3.21 -18.47
N GLN A 195 21.58 4.13 -17.98
CA GLN A 195 22.60 4.83 -18.75
C GLN A 195 23.98 4.61 -18.12
N PRO A 196 25.03 4.27 -18.90
CA PRO A 196 26.39 4.20 -18.36
C PRO A 196 26.77 5.52 -17.65
N VAL A 197 27.48 5.42 -16.52
CA VAL A 197 27.88 6.61 -15.77
C VAL A 197 28.82 7.49 -16.61
N GLY A 198 28.50 8.78 -16.68
CA GLY A 198 29.28 9.83 -17.35
C GLY A 198 29.68 10.96 -16.40
N PRO A 199 30.60 11.86 -16.83
CA PRO A 199 31.27 12.83 -15.95
C PRO A 199 30.38 14.00 -15.46
N ARG A 200 29.13 14.12 -15.92
CA ARG A 200 28.24 15.26 -15.62
C ARG A 200 26.82 14.87 -15.21
N GLN A 201 26.62 13.60 -14.86
CA GLN A 201 25.33 13.14 -14.38
C GLN A 201 25.12 13.56 -12.93
N ARG A 202 23.90 13.99 -12.61
CA ARG A 202 23.48 14.38 -11.26
C ARG A 202 22.65 13.25 -10.68
N GLU A 203 22.84 13.00 -9.39
CA GLU A 203 22.01 12.08 -8.63
C GLU A 203 20.96 12.87 -7.86
N SER A 204 19.78 12.30 -7.74
CA SER A 204 18.73 12.75 -6.85
C SER A 204 19.18 12.57 -5.39
N LYS A 205 18.58 13.38 -4.51
CA LYS A 205 18.74 13.22 -3.07
C LYS A 205 18.03 11.95 -2.61
N LEU A 206 18.25 11.60 -1.34
CA LEU A 206 17.44 10.62 -0.64
C LEU A 206 16.54 11.32 0.37
N GLU A 207 15.33 10.81 0.49
CA GLU A 207 14.41 11.04 1.60
C GLU A 207 14.68 9.96 2.65
N ASP A 208 14.80 10.39 3.91
CA ASP A 208 15.11 9.54 5.06
C ASP A 208 16.34 8.64 4.90
N GLU A 209 17.28 9.08 4.06
CA GLU A 209 18.54 8.39 3.72
C GLU A 209 18.35 7.04 3.01
N ILE A 210 17.13 6.71 2.56
CA ILE A 210 16.79 5.42 1.94
C ILE A 210 16.09 5.63 0.61
N PHE A 211 14.99 6.38 0.61
CA PHE A 211 14.11 6.48 -0.54
C PHE A 211 14.59 7.52 -1.53
N LEU A 212 14.44 7.21 -2.82
CA LEU A 212 14.83 8.07 -3.91
C LEU A 212 13.91 9.30 -3.98
N ALA A 213 14.44 10.49 -3.68
CA ALA A 213 13.69 11.72 -3.85
C ALA A 213 13.37 11.93 -5.32
N THR A 214 12.09 12.18 -5.62
CA THR A 214 11.61 12.34 -7.00
C THR A 214 11.21 13.79 -7.28
N GLU A 215 11.63 14.29 -8.44
CA GLU A 215 11.08 15.55 -8.95
C GLU A 215 9.73 15.26 -9.59
N LEU A 216 8.72 16.05 -9.22
CA LEU A 216 7.40 15.97 -9.81
C LEU A 216 7.22 17.04 -10.89
N ARG A 217 6.39 16.75 -11.89
CA ARG A 217 5.90 17.74 -12.85
C ARG A 217 4.54 17.35 -13.39
N VAL A 218 3.80 18.36 -13.87
CA VAL A 218 2.67 18.14 -14.79
C VAL A 218 3.22 18.05 -16.22
N PRO A 219 2.98 16.95 -16.96
CA PRO A 219 3.37 16.87 -18.37
C PRO A 219 2.70 17.96 -19.21
N ARG A 220 3.23 18.24 -20.40
CA ARG A 220 2.60 19.22 -21.30
C ARG A 220 1.24 18.74 -21.84
N LYS A 221 1.05 17.43 -21.93
CA LYS A 221 -0.18 16.80 -22.41
C LYS A 221 -0.57 15.69 -21.45
N CYS A 222 -1.85 15.61 -21.11
CA CYS A 222 -2.39 14.57 -20.26
C CYS A 222 -1.94 13.20 -20.76
N PRO A 223 -1.16 12.44 -19.98
CA PRO A 223 -0.67 11.11 -20.37
C PRO A 223 -1.77 10.23 -20.96
N LEU A 224 -1.41 9.37 -21.91
CA LEU A 224 -2.35 8.37 -22.46
C LEU A 224 -1.99 6.95 -21.99
N GLY A 225 -1.07 6.84 -21.04
CA GLY A 225 -0.49 5.58 -20.60
C GLY A 225 0.50 5.00 -21.62
N ILE A 226 1.45 4.19 -21.16
CA ILE A 226 2.43 3.53 -22.02
C ILE A 226 2.06 2.06 -22.08
N LYS A 227 1.72 1.56 -23.28
CA LYS A 227 1.39 0.14 -23.45
C LYS A 227 2.65 -0.72 -23.28
N PRO A 228 2.54 -1.85 -22.56
CA PRO A 228 3.60 -2.84 -22.50
C PRO A 228 3.91 -3.46 -23.87
N VAL A 229 5.10 -4.03 -24.02
CA VAL A 229 5.62 -4.69 -25.21
C VAL A 229 6.16 -6.06 -24.78
N GLY A 230 5.30 -7.08 -24.85
CA GLY A 230 5.67 -8.46 -24.54
C GLY A 230 6.02 -8.63 -23.07
N ILE A 231 5.01 -8.47 -22.20
CA ILE A 231 5.12 -8.67 -20.75
C ILE A 231 5.68 -10.06 -20.47
N LYS A 232 6.71 -10.09 -19.63
CA LYS A 232 7.15 -11.31 -18.96
C LYS A 232 6.66 -11.23 -17.52
N GLY A 233 5.70 -12.07 -17.20
CA GLY A 233 5.19 -12.28 -15.85
C GLY A 233 4.89 -13.75 -15.65
N PRO A 234 4.55 -14.16 -14.42
CA PRO A 234 3.96 -15.47 -14.17
C PRO A 234 2.77 -15.68 -15.12
N GLU A 235 2.53 -16.92 -15.56
CA GLU A 235 1.33 -17.21 -16.34
C GLU A 235 0.13 -16.72 -15.53
N LYS A 236 -0.67 -15.80 -16.07
CA LYS A 236 -1.86 -15.31 -15.40
C LYS A 236 -2.69 -16.52 -14.97
N ILE A 237 -2.83 -16.69 -13.65
CA ILE A 237 -3.71 -17.69 -13.07
C ILE A 237 -5.08 -17.44 -13.69
N SER A 238 -5.67 -18.47 -14.28
CA SER A 238 -6.97 -18.29 -14.92
C SER A 238 -8.00 -17.88 -13.87
N GLY A 239 -8.99 -17.04 -14.20
CA GLY A 239 -10.02 -16.64 -13.23
C GLY A 239 -10.75 -17.83 -12.59
N LYS A 240 -10.76 -18.99 -13.26
CA LYS A 240 -11.27 -20.26 -12.71
C LYS A 240 -10.36 -20.81 -11.61
N GLU A 241 -9.05 -20.79 -11.83
CA GLU A 241 -8.05 -21.31 -10.89
C GLU A 241 -7.95 -20.41 -9.66
N LEU A 242 -8.06 -19.08 -9.83
CA LEU A 242 -8.19 -18.14 -8.71
C LEU A 242 -9.44 -18.45 -7.86
N ALA A 243 -10.59 -18.65 -8.49
CA ALA A 243 -11.83 -19.01 -7.79
C ALA A 243 -11.74 -20.37 -7.06
N GLU A 244 -10.96 -21.33 -7.56
CA GLU A 244 -10.72 -22.61 -6.91
C GLU A 244 -9.84 -22.46 -5.65
N ILE A 245 -8.82 -21.59 -5.69
CA ILE A 245 -7.98 -21.23 -4.53
C ILE A 245 -8.83 -20.56 -3.45
N GLU A 246 -9.60 -19.53 -3.80
CA GLU A 246 -10.49 -18.81 -2.87
C GLU A 246 -11.53 -19.74 -2.21
N ALA A 247 -12.06 -20.70 -2.96
CA ALA A 247 -13.02 -21.68 -2.42
C ALA A 247 -12.36 -22.64 -1.42
N ALA A 248 -11.11 -23.03 -1.67
CA ALA A 248 -10.36 -23.90 -0.76
C ALA A 248 -10.03 -23.20 0.55
N ASP A 249 -9.60 -21.93 0.50
CA ASP A 249 -9.29 -21.13 1.68
C ASP A 249 -10.51 -20.88 2.56
N ARG A 250 -11.66 -20.58 1.93
CA ARG A 250 -12.94 -20.42 2.62
C ARG A 250 -13.34 -21.67 3.40
N LYS A 251 -13.22 -22.83 2.76
CA LYS A 251 -13.53 -24.12 3.39
C LYS A 251 -12.60 -24.39 4.58
N ALA A 252 -11.31 -24.11 4.45
CA ALA A 252 -10.35 -24.26 5.54
C ALA A 252 -10.65 -23.32 6.72
N HIS A 253 -11.10 -22.09 6.44
CA HIS A 253 -11.53 -21.14 7.45
C HIS A 253 -12.78 -21.63 8.22
N GLU A 254 -13.81 -22.10 7.51
CA GLU A 254 -15.03 -22.64 8.10
C GLU A 254 -14.76 -23.86 9.01
N GLU A 255 -13.85 -24.75 8.60
CA GLU A 255 -13.45 -25.92 9.41
C GLU A 255 -12.74 -25.50 10.71
N ARG A 256 -11.95 -24.42 10.67
CA ARG A 256 -11.15 -23.94 11.80
C ARG A 256 -11.95 -23.20 12.89
N PHE A 257 -13.01 -22.48 12.52
CA PHE A 257 -13.74 -21.58 13.43
C PHE A 257 -15.16 -22.05 13.79
N SER A 258 -15.43 -23.34 13.62
CA SER A 258 -16.77 -23.91 13.80
C SER A 258 -17.24 -24.00 15.28
N ASP A 259 -16.34 -23.91 16.27
CA ASP A 259 -16.70 -23.96 17.70
C ASP A 259 -16.72 -22.58 18.36
N LYS A 260 -17.93 -22.04 18.55
CA LYS A 260 -18.16 -20.72 19.17
C LYS A 260 -17.78 -20.65 20.66
N SER A 261 -17.70 -21.79 21.35
CA SER A 261 -17.38 -21.84 22.78
C SER A 261 -15.88 -21.72 23.06
N ASP A 262 -15.06 -22.18 22.13
CA ASP A 262 -13.59 -22.11 22.18
C ASP A 262 -13.10 -20.65 22.07
N LEU A 263 -13.68 -19.88 21.16
CA LEU A 263 -13.40 -18.45 21.01
C LEU A 263 -13.71 -17.68 22.30
N ALA A 264 -14.89 -17.86 22.90
CA ALA A 264 -15.31 -17.11 24.10
C ALA A 264 -14.40 -17.33 25.32
N GLN A 265 -13.81 -18.51 25.46
CA GLN A 265 -12.90 -18.84 26.57
C GLN A 265 -11.52 -18.18 26.42
N HIS A 266 -11.06 -17.97 25.18
CA HIS A 266 -9.73 -17.43 24.89
C HIS A 266 -9.66 -15.89 24.95
N PHE A 267 -10.81 -15.18 24.87
CA PHE A 267 -10.84 -13.71 24.85
C PHE A 267 -11.26 -13.01 26.15
N GLY A 268 -11.62 -13.72 27.22
CA GLY A 268 -12.28 -13.10 28.39
C GLY A 268 -11.49 -11.99 29.10
N GLY A 269 -10.16 -12.09 29.16
CA GLY A 269 -9.30 -11.11 29.87
C GLY A 269 -8.55 -10.12 28.95
N LEU A 270 -8.56 -10.38 27.65
CA LEU A 270 -7.70 -9.72 26.67
C LEU A 270 -8.18 -8.30 26.29
N PRO A 271 -9.48 -8.04 26.05
CA PRO A 271 -9.98 -6.70 25.77
C PRO A 271 -9.65 -5.69 26.88
N HIS A 272 -9.68 -6.13 28.14
CA HIS A 272 -9.46 -5.27 29.30
C HIS A 272 -7.99 -4.87 29.47
N ALA A 273 -7.06 -5.78 29.17
CA ALA A 273 -5.61 -5.49 29.18
C ALA A 273 -5.19 -4.59 28.01
N ILE A 274 -5.76 -4.83 26.83
CA ILE A 274 -5.48 -4.02 25.64
C ILE A 274 -6.03 -2.59 25.81
N LEU A 275 -7.24 -2.43 26.34
CA LEU A 275 -7.80 -1.11 26.64
C LEU A 275 -6.87 -0.28 27.55
N ASN A 276 -6.37 -0.85 28.65
CA ASN A 276 -5.50 -0.14 29.59
C ASN A 276 -4.14 0.25 28.99
N GLN A 277 -3.51 -0.64 28.23
CA GLN A 277 -2.20 -0.39 27.62
C GLN A 277 -2.25 0.65 26.49
N GLN A 278 -3.38 0.75 25.80
CA GLN A 278 -3.59 1.69 24.71
C GLN A 278 -3.93 3.11 25.20
N PHE A 279 -4.55 3.25 26.38
CA PHE A 279 -4.76 4.57 26.98
C PHE A 279 -3.45 5.24 27.42
N ASP A 280 -2.47 4.47 27.92
CA ASP A 280 -1.13 5.01 28.25
C ASP A 280 -0.38 5.52 27.00
N LEU A 281 -0.63 4.89 25.84
CA LEU A 281 -0.10 5.31 24.53
C LEU A 281 -0.83 6.55 24.00
N VAL A 282 -2.16 6.60 24.09
CA VAL A 282 -2.97 7.78 23.77
C VAL A 282 -2.64 8.96 24.71
N GLU A 283 -2.33 8.70 25.98
CA GLU A 283 -1.91 9.74 26.94
C GLU A 283 -0.60 10.42 26.53
N LYS A 284 0.30 9.68 25.88
CA LYS A 284 1.64 10.15 25.51
C LYS A 284 1.68 10.97 24.21
N HIS A 285 0.70 10.82 23.32
CA HIS A 285 0.79 11.29 21.94
C HIS A 285 -0.24 12.38 21.53
N PHE A 286 -1.18 12.75 22.40
CA PHE A 286 -2.25 13.71 22.05
C PHE A 286 -2.10 15.10 22.70
N VAL A 287 -2.70 16.11 22.06
CA VAL A 287 -2.60 17.55 22.38
C VAL A 287 -3.13 17.87 23.80
N PRO A 288 -2.54 18.81 24.58
CA PRO A 288 -2.91 19.06 25.99
C PRO A 288 -4.40 19.34 26.28
N SER A 289 -5.14 19.94 25.35
CA SER A 289 -6.58 20.18 25.51
C SER A 289 -7.42 18.90 25.39
N LEU A 290 -6.93 17.91 24.64
CA LEU A 290 -7.53 16.58 24.55
C LEU A 290 -7.19 15.76 25.80
N ARG A 291 -5.96 15.88 26.31
CA ARG A 291 -5.49 15.30 27.58
C ARG A 291 -6.41 15.66 28.75
N ASP A 292 -6.73 16.94 28.94
CA ASP A 292 -7.57 17.37 30.08
C ASP A 292 -9.02 16.88 29.95
N ARG A 293 -9.53 16.74 28.72
CA ARG A 293 -10.88 16.22 28.45
C ARG A 293 -10.96 14.71 28.67
N VAL A 294 -9.97 13.95 28.20
CA VAL A 294 -9.88 12.49 28.39
C VAL A 294 -9.64 12.15 29.85
N ALA A 295 -8.74 12.85 30.55
CA ALA A 295 -8.48 12.64 31.98
C ALA A 295 -9.70 12.98 32.85
N LYS A 296 -10.42 14.06 32.53
CA LYS A 296 -11.65 14.44 33.24
C LYS A 296 -12.77 13.43 33.02
N TYR A 297 -12.94 12.94 31.79
CA TYR A 297 -13.88 11.87 31.46
C TYR A 297 -13.53 10.57 32.19
N ALA A 298 -12.26 10.14 32.17
CA ALA A 298 -11.78 8.94 32.84
C ALA A 298 -11.96 8.97 34.37
N THR A 299 -11.72 10.12 35.01
CA THR A 299 -11.87 10.24 36.48
C THR A 299 -13.34 10.13 36.91
N THR A 300 -14.26 10.68 36.11
CA THR A 300 -15.71 10.62 36.38
C THR A 300 -16.26 9.21 36.12
N THR A 301 -15.88 8.57 35.01
CA THR A 301 -16.31 7.20 34.69
C THR A 301 -15.71 6.14 35.62
N PHE A 302 -14.46 6.32 36.07
CA PHE A 302 -13.81 5.40 37.01
C PHE A 302 -14.38 5.49 38.43
N GLN A 303 -14.81 6.67 38.89
CA GLN A 303 -15.50 6.82 40.17
C GLN A 303 -16.92 6.23 40.11
N GLN A 304 -17.64 6.49 39.02
CA GLN A 304 -19.00 5.96 38.79
C GLN A 304 -18.98 4.42 38.68
N ALA A 305 -18.13 3.86 37.80
CA ALA A 305 -18.07 2.41 37.58
C ALA A 305 -17.57 1.63 38.82
N ARG A 306 -16.78 2.25 39.70
CA ARG A 306 -16.32 1.62 40.95
C ARG A 306 -17.38 1.67 42.07
N GLU A 307 -18.28 2.66 42.02
CA GLU A 307 -19.46 2.74 42.89
C GLU A 307 -20.55 1.79 42.38
N ASP A 308 -20.74 1.67 41.06
CA ASP A 308 -21.77 0.83 40.44
C ASP A 308 -21.40 -0.68 40.42
N ALA A 309 -20.12 -1.03 40.26
CA ALA A 309 -19.65 -2.43 40.27
C ALA A 309 -19.69 -3.09 41.68
N GLN A 310 -20.03 -2.34 42.72
CA GLN A 310 -20.32 -2.92 44.04
C GLN A 310 -21.78 -3.33 44.21
N GLU A 311 -22.71 -2.91 43.34
CA GLU A 311 -24.14 -3.14 43.60
C GLU A 311 -24.87 -4.06 42.61
N GLU A 312 -24.63 -4.13 41.29
CA GLU A 312 -25.44 -5.02 40.42
C GLU A 312 -24.71 -5.65 39.21
N ASP A 313 -25.19 -6.84 38.81
CA ASP A 313 -24.67 -7.78 37.80
C ASP A 313 -24.99 -7.37 36.33
N GLU A 314 -25.16 -6.07 36.09
CA GLU A 314 -25.34 -5.52 34.73
C GLU A 314 -24.28 -4.44 34.46
N LEU A 315 -23.50 -4.65 33.39
CA LEU A 315 -22.50 -3.67 32.95
C LEU A 315 -23.21 -2.36 32.54
N PRO A 316 -22.83 -1.20 33.07
CA PRO A 316 -23.51 0.05 32.75
C PRO A 316 -23.26 0.46 31.29
N GLU A 317 -24.27 1.05 30.65
CA GLU A 317 -24.13 1.73 29.36
C GLU A 317 -23.06 2.83 29.47
N ILE A 318 -22.01 2.74 28.65
CA ILE A 318 -20.85 3.64 28.67
C ILE A 318 -21.18 4.91 27.86
N PRO A 319 -21.23 6.12 28.46
CA PRO A 319 -21.62 7.34 27.74
C PRO A 319 -20.59 7.73 26.68
N GLY A 320 -20.88 7.52 25.39
CA GLY A 320 -20.00 7.89 24.27
C GLY A 320 -19.38 6.70 23.52
N VAL A 321 -19.55 5.47 24.02
CA VAL A 321 -19.35 4.24 23.24
C VAL A 321 -20.74 3.76 22.84
N ASN A 322 -21.11 4.02 21.59
CA ASN A 322 -22.48 3.77 21.18
C ASN A 322 -22.75 2.30 20.92
N LYS A 323 -21.77 1.53 20.42
CA LYS A 323 -21.87 0.09 20.11
C LYS A 323 -20.51 -0.61 20.10
N VAL A 324 -20.51 -1.91 20.44
CA VAL A 324 -19.37 -2.82 20.26
C VAL A 324 -19.86 -3.98 19.40
N TRP A 325 -19.20 -4.22 18.26
CA TRP A 325 -19.57 -5.27 17.31
C TRP A 325 -18.54 -6.40 17.29
N ARG A 326 -19.00 -7.61 16.98
CA ARG A 326 -18.16 -8.78 16.67
C ARG A 326 -18.44 -9.22 15.25
N ASP A 327 -17.38 -9.58 14.51
CA ASP A 327 -17.40 -9.91 13.08
C ASP A 327 -18.41 -11.03 12.69
N GLY A 328 -18.89 -11.82 13.65
CA GLY A 328 -19.92 -12.85 13.45
C GLY A 328 -21.34 -12.37 13.10
N GLU A 329 -21.63 -11.06 13.14
CA GLU A 329 -22.98 -10.52 12.87
C GLU A 329 -23.14 -9.86 11.48
N LEU A 330 -22.08 -9.72 10.69
CA LEU A 330 -22.10 -8.98 9.40
C LEU A 330 -21.76 -9.84 8.17
N ALA A 331 -21.88 -11.16 8.27
CA ALA A 331 -21.49 -12.10 7.22
C ALA A 331 -22.45 -12.11 6.01
N GLU A 332 -22.39 -11.09 5.14
CA GLU A 332 -22.93 -11.17 3.77
C GLU A 332 -22.02 -10.62 2.64
N THR A 333 -20.78 -10.17 2.87
CA THR A 333 -19.91 -9.72 1.75
C THR A 333 -18.41 -10.09 1.85
N THR A 334 -18.02 -11.13 1.12
CA THR A 334 -16.76 -11.49 0.42
C THR A 334 -15.33 -11.25 0.92
N LEU A 335 -14.99 -10.48 1.95
CA LEU A 335 -13.65 -10.53 2.58
C LEU A 335 -13.78 -10.14 4.06
N PRO A 336 -13.02 -10.77 4.99
CA PRO A 336 -13.01 -10.31 6.37
C PRO A 336 -12.42 -8.89 6.44
N ARG A 337 -13.10 -7.98 7.14
CA ARG A 337 -12.90 -6.52 7.04
C ARG A 337 -11.48 -6.04 7.31
N TRP A 338 -10.74 -6.75 8.15
CA TRP A 338 -9.33 -6.47 8.42
C TRP A 338 -8.45 -6.52 7.16
N GLN A 339 -8.79 -7.38 6.20
CA GLN A 339 -8.06 -7.52 4.95
C GLN A 339 -8.32 -6.33 4.03
N ARG A 340 -9.57 -5.82 3.95
CA ARG A 340 -9.85 -4.53 3.27
C ARG A 340 -9.21 -3.34 3.98
N SER A 341 -9.30 -3.33 5.30
CA SER A 341 -8.71 -2.29 6.14
C SER A 341 -7.19 -2.21 5.94
N TRP A 342 -6.54 -3.36 5.74
CA TRP A 342 -5.14 -3.46 5.33
C TRP A 342 -4.93 -2.87 3.93
N GLU A 343 -5.71 -3.33 2.95
CA GLU A 343 -5.62 -2.91 1.55
C GLU A 343 -5.86 -1.38 1.39
N ASP A 344 -6.62 -0.76 2.29
CA ASP A 344 -6.95 0.68 2.28
C ASP A 344 -5.93 1.60 3.01
N GLY A 345 -4.80 1.07 3.51
CA GLY A 345 -3.58 1.85 3.78
C GLY A 345 -3.53 2.82 4.98
N ASN A 346 -4.45 2.74 5.96
CA ASN A 346 -4.54 3.72 7.07
C ASN A 346 -4.13 3.23 8.47
N ASN A 347 -3.19 2.28 8.63
CA ASN A 347 -3.09 1.53 9.89
C ASN A 347 -1.70 1.36 10.52
N LEU A 348 -1.68 1.19 11.85
CA LEU A 348 -0.50 0.91 12.70
C LEU A 348 -0.45 -0.60 13.03
N PHE A 349 -0.19 -1.44 12.02
CA PHE A 349 -0.13 -2.90 12.16
C PHE A 349 1.29 -3.43 12.43
N ASP A 350 1.38 -4.59 13.10
CA ASP A 350 2.50 -5.53 12.95
C ASP A 350 2.06 -6.66 11.99
N PRO A 351 2.22 -6.47 10.67
CA PRO A 351 1.65 -7.32 9.63
C PRO A 351 2.10 -8.79 9.72
N GLU A 352 3.29 -9.05 10.26
CA GLU A 352 3.84 -10.41 10.38
C GLU A 352 3.10 -11.27 11.42
N SER A 353 2.34 -10.64 12.31
CA SER A 353 1.61 -11.31 13.39
C SER A 353 0.18 -11.74 13.01
N VAL A 354 -0.37 -11.25 11.89
CA VAL A 354 -1.72 -11.57 11.40
C VAL A 354 -1.63 -12.32 10.09
N THR A 355 -1.97 -13.59 10.12
CA THR A 355 -2.15 -14.43 8.93
C THR A 355 -3.61 -14.81 8.83
N ALA A 356 -4.08 -15.25 7.66
CA ALA A 356 -5.42 -15.85 7.53
C ALA A 356 -5.64 -17.02 8.50
N LYS A 357 -4.54 -17.64 8.96
CA LYS A 357 -4.52 -18.69 9.97
C LYS A 357 -4.62 -18.13 11.39
N SER A 358 -3.97 -17.04 11.70
CA SER A 358 -3.97 -16.49 13.06
C SER A 358 -5.08 -15.46 13.28
N TYR A 359 -5.70 -14.87 12.27
CA TYR A 359 -6.80 -13.93 12.47
C TYR A 359 -8.02 -14.57 13.15
N LEU A 360 -8.47 -13.96 14.24
CA LEU A 360 -9.61 -14.42 15.03
C LEU A 360 -10.83 -13.48 15.01
N GLY A 361 -10.70 -12.30 14.43
CA GLY A 361 -11.77 -11.30 14.38
C GLY A 361 -11.29 -9.89 14.70
N GLU A 362 -12.21 -8.94 14.55
CA GLU A 362 -12.01 -7.53 14.91
C GLU A 362 -12.95 -7.12 16.05
N ILE A 363 -12.47 -6.22 16.91
CA ILE A 363 -13.30 -5.50 17.87
C ILE A 363 -13.40 -4.05 17.39
N ARG A 364 -14.62 -3.65 17.00
CA ARG A 364 -14.91 -2.27 16.62
C ARG A 364 -15.43 -1.48 17.82
N CYS A 365 -14.79 -0.35 18.08
CA CYS A 365 -15.23 0.66 19.04
C CYS A 365 -15.57 1.94 18.31
N GLU A 366 -16.83 2.40 18.41
CA GLU A 366 -17.25 3.68 17.85
C GLU A 366 -17.30 4.75 18.95
N PHE A 367 -16.58 5.85 18.73
CA PHE A 367 -16.60 7.03 19.59
C PHE A 367 -17.38 8.15 18.91
N GLY A 368 -18.53 8.50 19.49
CA GLY A 368 -19.50 9.39 18.87
C GLY A 368 -20.53 8.65 18.00
N ASP A 369 -21.49 9.39 17.46
CA ASP A 369 -22.58 8.84 16.64
C ASP A 369 -22.37 9.21 15.17
N SER A 370 -22.27 8.22 14.30
CA SER A 370 -22.02 8.42 12.87
C SER A 370 -23.11 9.23 12.15
N LYS A 371 -24.37 9.14 12.61
CA LYS A 371 -25.47 9.93 12.05
C LYS A 371 -25.34 11.39 12.46
N LEU A 372 -24.99 11.66 13.72
CA LEU A 372 -24.74 13.03 14.19
C LEU A 372 -23.56 13.67 13.44
N TYR A 373 -22.51 12.91 13.15
CA TYR A 373 -21.38 13.41 12.36
C TYR A 373 -21.78 13.70 10.90
N THR A 374 -22.48 12.77 10.25
CA THR A 374 -22.95 12.95 8.86
C THR A 374 -23.90 14.15 8.72
N ASN A 375 -24.68 14.44 9.76
CA ASN A 375 -25.56 15.61 9.82
C ASN A 375 -24.84 16.93 10.16
N GLY A 376 -23.53 16.89 10.47
CA GLY A 376 -22.75 18.05 10.92
C GLY A 376 -23.08 18.52 12.34
N GLU A 377 -23.68 17.66 13.17
CA GLU A 377 -24.05 17.96 14.57
C GLU A 377 -22.88 17.75 15.54
N ILE A 378 -21.90 16.93 15.17
CA ILE A 378 -20.62 16.78 15.87
C ILE A 378 -19.48 16.93 14.86
N ASP A 379 -18.37 17.51 15.31
CA ASP A 379 -17.21 17.80 14.46
C ASP A 379 -16.26 16.60 14.30
N LEU A 380 -16.46 15.54 15.09
CA LEU A 380 -15.57 14.38 15.11
C LEU A 380 -16.35 13.10 15.43
N TYR A 381 -16.17 12.10 14.58
CA TYR A 381 -16.54 10.71 14.77
C TYR A 381 -15.26 9.89 14.58
N MET A 382 -15.01 8.93 15.46
CA MET A 382 -13.82 8.10 15.40
C MET A 382 -14.23 6.63 15.54
N MET A 383 -13.82 5.81 14.58
CA MET A 383 -13.92 4.35 14.72
C MET A 383 -12.55 3.78 14.99
N VAL A 384 -12.48 2.85 15.93
CA VAL A 384 -11.26 2.11 16.24
C VAL A 384 -11.54 0.64 16.03
N ASP A 385 -10.91 0.05 15.03
CA ASP A 385 -10.93 -1.40 14.81
C ASP A 385 -9.66 -2.02 15.38
N LEU A 386 -9.84 -2.99 16.26
CA LEU A 386 -8.77 -3.72 16.91
C LEU A 386 -8.75 -5.15 16.36
N LEU A 387 -7.70 -5.49 15.63
CA LEU A 387 -7.54 -6.82 15.07
C LEU A 387 -7.04 -7.78 16.13
N ILE A 388 -7.66 -8.95 16.21
CA ILE A 388 -7.28 -9.97 17.17
C ILE A 388 -6.72 -11.19 16.43
N THR A 389 -5.53 -11.61 16.83
CA THR A 389 -4.78 -12.72 16.25
C THR A 389 -4.53 -13.80 17.29
N ASP A 390 -4.45 -15.05 16.85
CA ASP A 390 -4.13 -16.24 17.62
C ASP A 390 -2.61 -16.37 17.72
N THR A 391 -2.11 -16.52 18.93
CA THR A 391 -0.67 -16.71 19.16
C THR A 391 -0.43 -17.93 20.04
N PRO A 392 0.79 -18.47 20.08
CA PRO A 392 1.12 -19.59 20.98
C PRO A 392 0.82 -19.33 22.46
N ASN A 393 0.66 -18.06 22.87
CA ASN A 393 0.36 -17.65 24.23
C ASN A 393 -1.12 -17.24 24.42
N GLY A 394 -1.99 -17.58 23.46
CA GLY A 394 -3.38 -17.16 23.40
C GLY A 394 -3.58 -15.94 22.50
N PRO A 395 -4.81 -15.46 22.36
CA PRO A 395 -5.05 -14.37 21.43
C PRO A 395 -4.43 -13.06 21.88
N LEU A 396 -4.00 -12.23 20.92
CA LEU A 396 -3.42 -10.91 21.15
C LEU A 396 -4.01 -9.89 20.17
N ALA A 397 -4.00 -8.61 20.54
CA ALA A 397 -4.22 -7.55 19.56
C ALA A 397 -3.00 -7.45 18.64
N ALA A 398 -3.26 -7.45 17.35
CA ALA A 398 -2.23 -7.43 16.32
C ALA A 398 -2.07 -6.05 15.65
N GLY A 399 -3.04 -5.17 15.89
CA GLY A 399 -2.90 -3.75 15.59
C GLY A 399 -4.23 -3.03 15.64
N ILE A 400 -4.15 -1.73 15.39
CA ILE A 400 -5.26 -0.80 15.53
C ILE A 400 -5.40 -0.04 14.21
N ALA A 401 -6.64 -0.03 13.71
CA ALA A 401 -7.08 0.85 12.65
C ALA A 401 -7.93 1.96 13.24
N VAL A 402 -7.64 3.21 12.89
CA VAL A 402 -8.39 4.38 13.35
C VAL A 402 -8.93 5.11 12.13
N TYR A 403 -10.26 5.27 12.08
CA TYR A 403 -10.99 5.92 11.00
C TYR A 403 -11.69 7.18 11.47
#